data_AF-A0A173ZYQ9-F1
#
_entry.id   AF-A0A173ZYQ9-F1
#
_cell.length_a   1.000
_cell.length_b   1.000
_cell.length_c   1.000
_cell.angle_alpha   90.00
_cell.angle_beta   90.00
_cell.angle_gamma   90.00
#
_symmetry.space_group_name_H-M   'P 1'
#
loop_
_entity.id
_entity.type
_entity.pdbx_description
1 polymer ?
#
loop_
_entity_poly.entity_id
_entity_poly.type
_entity_poly.pdbx_seq_one_letter_code
_entity_poly.pdbx_strand_id
1 'polypeptide(L)'
;MEDKLVTLAILTYTKAQILKNVLENEGIETYIHNVNQIQPVVSSGVRLRIKESDLPRALKITESSTWLSESIVGEKEPKTENKSNKILIPVDFSNYSMKACEFAFNLAKTENAEVILLHVYFTPIYASSLPYGDVFNYQIGDEESVKTIIQKVHSDLNALSEKIKEKVTSGDFPNIKYSCILREGIPEEEILRYAKEQRPMVIIMGTRGKNQKDIDLIGSVTAEVIDRSRTAVLAIPENTPFKQFSEVKRIAFITNFDQRDLIAFEAFFNTWKSFHFSVSLIHLTDSKDTWNEIKLAGIKEYFHKQYPGLEIHYDVVMNDNLLKGLDQYIKDNQIDIITLTSYKRNIFARLFNPSIARKMIFHSDTPLLVINS
;
A
#
# COMPACT_ATOMS: atom_id res chain seq x y z
N MET A 1 -12.07 23.81 29.44
CA MET A 1 -12.10 23.14 28.13
C MET A 1 -11.53 21.76 28.38
N GLU A 2 -12.31 20.70 28.18
CA GLU A 2 -11.81 19.33 28.36
C GLU A 2 -10.76 19.04 27.29
N ASP A 3 -9.60 18.54 27.69
CA ASP A 3 -8.52 18.19 26.76
C ASP A 3 -8.99 17.06 25.85
N LYS A 4 -9.15 17.38 24.57
CA LYS A 4 -9.64 16.45 23.55
C LYS A 4 -8.60 15.35 23.33
N LEU A 5 -9.02 14.09 23.45
CA LEU A 5 -8.17 12.95 23.13
C LEU A 5 -8.10 12.74 21.62
N VAL A 6 -6.89 12.62 21.07
CA VAL A 6 -6.62 12.28 19.66
C VAL A 6 -6.04 10.90 19.55
N THR A 7 -6.21 10.23 18.40
CA THR A 7 -5.57 8.92 18.16
C THR A 7 -4.18 9.15 17.63
N LEU A 8 -3.15 8.71 18.37
CA LEU A 8 -1.75 8.77 17.95
C LEU A 8 -1.42 7.64 16.95
N ALA A 9 -1.87 6.42 17.24
CA ALA A 9 -1.64 5.25 16.39
C ALA A 9 -2.73 4.20 16.57
N ILE A 10 -2.95 3.37 15.55
CA ILE A 10 -3.72 2.13 15.65
C ILE A 10 -2.72 0.99 15.51
N LEU A 11 -2.55 0.22 16.59
CA LEU A 11 -1.51 -0.79 16.70
C LEU A 11 -2.13 -2.09 17.21
N THR A 12 -1.43 -3.22 17.03
CA THR A 12 -1.76 -4.42 17.81
C THR A 12 -1.65 -4.11 19.30
N TYR A 13 -2.43 -4.79 20.14
CA TYR A 13 -2.43 -4.55 21.60
C TYR A 13 -1.01 -4.56 22.20
N THR A 14 -0.17 -5.52 21.79
CA THR A 14 1.23 -5.63 22.23
C THR A 14 2.06 -4.41 21.85
N LYS A 15 1.99 -3.95 20.59
CA LYS A 15 2.70 -2.75 20.13
C LYS A 15 2.17 -1.48 20.80
N ALA A 16 0.86 -1.41 21.05
CA ALA A 16 0.24 -0.30 21.76
C ALA A 16 0.70 -0.20 23.22
N GLN A 17 0.83 -1.32 23.94
CA GLN A 17 1.36 -1.36 25.31
C GLN A 17 2.82 -0.93 25.37
N ILE A 18 3.63 -1.37 24.39
CA ILE A 18 5.02 -0.97 24.26
C ILE A 18 5.13 0.54 24.05
N LEU A 19 4.40 1.10 23.07
CA LEU A 19 4.43 2.52 22.78
C LEU A 19 3.83 3.38 23.92
N LYS A 20 2.79 2.87 24.58
CA LYS A 20 2.22 3.45 25.80
C LYS A 20 3.29 3.69 26.87
N ASN A 21 4.04 2.65 27.24
CA ASN A 21 5.07 2.76 28.27
C ASN A 21 6.15 3.81 27.94
N VAL A 22 6.49 3.93 26.65
CA VAL A 22 7.52 4.85 26.17
C VAL A 22 7.05 6.30 26.30
N LEU A 23 5.82 6.57 25.89
CA LEU A 23 5.23 7.89 25.98
C LEU A 23 4.97 8.28 27.44
N GLU A 24 4.53 7.34 28.28
CA GLU A 24 4.29 7.58 29.71
C GLU A 24 5.59 7.85 30.48
N ASN A 25 6.69 7.18 30.12
CA ASN A 25 8.03 7.48 30.67
C ASN A 25 8.52 8.89 30.30
N GLU A 26 8.08 9.43 29.17
CA GLU A 26 8.33 10.80 28.74
C GLU A 26 7.29 11.80 29.30
N GLY A 27 6.39 11.34 30.17
CA GLY A 27 5.37 12.17 30.82
C GLY A 27 4.18 12.53 29.92
N ILE A 28 3.94 11.75 28.87
CA ILE A 28 2.75 11.88 28.01
C ILE A 28 1.72 10.84 28.44
N GLU A 29 0.54 11.31 28.84
CA GLU A 29 -0.55 10.44 29.28
C GLU A 29 -1.20 9.72 28.08
N THR A 30 -1.35 8.40 28.15
CA THR A 30 -1.87 7.60 27.03
C THR A 30 -3.03 6.69 27.43
N TYR A 31 -3.95 6.48 26.49
CA TYR A 31 -5.14 5.64 26.68
C TYR A 31 -5.28 4.66 25.53
N ILE A 32 -5.44 3.38 25.84
CA ILE A 32 -5.68 2.34 24.84
C ILE A 32 -7.18 2.10 24.75
N HIS A 33 -7.77 2.42 23.60
CA HIS A 33 -9.20 2.23 23.34
C HIS A 33 -9.40 1.11 22.32
N ASN A 34 -10.20 0.11 22.67
CA ASN A 34 -10.65 -0.89 21.71
C ASN A 34 -11.52 -0.25 20.63
N VAL A 35 -11.32 -0.67 19.38
CA VAL A 35 -12.02 -0.08 18.22
C VAL A 35 -13.48 -0.54 18.13
N ASN A 36 -13.90 -1.54 18.92
CA ASN A 36 -15.26 -2.09 18.91
C ASN A 36 -15.93 -2.06 20.30
N GLN A 37 -17.05 -1.35 20.43
CA GLN A 37 -18.01 -1.54 21.52
C GLN A 37 -19.43 -1.90 21.04
N ILE A 38 -19.66 -2.00 19.72
CA ILE A 38 -20.97 -2.38 19.17
C ILE A 38 -20.69 -3.31 17.98
N GLN A 39 -20.90 -4.61 18.18
CA GLN A 39 -20.66 -5.77 17.28
C GLN A 39 -19.20 -6.28 17.16
N PRO A 40 -18.99 -7.62 17.21
CA PRO A 40 -17.67 -8.23 17.22
C PRO A 40 -17.14 -8.39 15.80
N VAL A 41 -16.68 -7.28 15.20
CA VAL A 41 -15.88 -7.32 13.96
C VAL A 41 -14.43 -7.11 14.38
N VAL A 42 -13.72 -8.19 14.74
CA VAL A 42 -12.38 -8.13 15.35
C VAL A 42 -11.34 -7.59 14.36
N SER A 43 -11.23 -6.26 14.25
CA SER A 43 -9.93 -5.63 14.02
C SER A 43 -9.21 -5.63 15.37
N SER A 44 -8.15 -6.41 15.53
CA SER A 44 -7.33 -6.44 16.76
C SER A 44 -6.39 -5.22 16.89
N GLY A 45 -6.72 -4.12 16.18
CA GLY A 45 -6.09 -2.82 16.37
C GLY A 45 -6.73 -2.12 17.55
N VAL A 46 -5.90 -1.61 18.46
CA VAL A 46 -6.32 -0.69 19.51
C VAL A 46 -5.84 0.71 19.18
N ARG A 47 -6.69 1.71 19.47
CA ARG A 47 -6.32 3.11 19.33
C ARG A 47 -5.51 3.51 20.55
N LEU A 48 -4.24 3.83 20.35
CA LEU A 48 -3.45 4.54 21.35
C LEU A 48 -3.78 6.03 21.23
N ARG A 49 -4.39 6.59 22.27
CA ARG A 49 -4.84 7.98 22.31
C ARG A 49 -4.05 8.79 23.33
N ILE A 50 -3.85 10.06 23.03
CA ILE A 50 -3.17 11.05 23.88
C ILE A 50 -3.97 12.34 23.89
N LYS A 51 -3.66 13.28 24.79
CA LYS A 51 -4.21 14.63 24.71
C LYS A 51 -3.71 15.34 23.46
N GLU A 52 -4.57 16.10 22.80
CA GLU A 52 -4.24 16.84 21.57
C GLU A 52 -3.03 17.77 21.76
N SER A 53 -2.88 18.35 22.96
CA SER A 53 -1.74 19.19 23.34
C SER A 53 -0.39 18.46 23.29
N ASP A 54 -0.38 17.15 23.50
CA ASP A 54 0.85 16.35 23.59
C ASP A 54 1.28 15.78 22.23
N LEU A 55 0.46 15.97 21.18
CA LEU A 55 0.68 15.39 19.86
C LEU A 55 2.05 15.74 19.25
N PRO A 56 2.52 17.00 19.24
CA PRO A 56 3.82 17.33 18.67
C PRO A 56 4.98 16.63 19.40
N ARG A 57 4.87 16.47 20.73
CA ARG A 57 5.90 15.84 21.55
C ARG A 57 5.89 14.32 21.40
N ALA A 58 4.71 13.71 21.37
CA ALA A 58 4.54 12.27 21.14
C ALA A 58 5.11 11.84 19.79
N LEU A 59 4.88 12.62 18.73
CA LEU A 59 5.43 12.35 17.40
C LEU A 59 6.96 12.35 17.43
N LYS A 60 7.58 13.35 18.09
CA LYS A 60 9.04 13.43 18.23
C LYS A 60 9.66 12.21 18.95
N ILE A 61 8.98 11.69 19.97
CA ILE A 61 9.42 10.50 20.73
C ILE A 61 9.27 9.22 19.89
N THR A 62 8.18 9.12 19.12
CA THR A 62 7.98 7.98 18.21
C THR A 62 9.00 7.97 17.08
N GLU A 63 9.45 9.14 16.62
CA GLU A 63 10.49 9.30 15.59
C GLU A 63 11.89 8.91 16.08
N SER A 64 12.24 9.22 17.34
CA SER A 64 13.53 8.82 17.93
C SER A 64 13.59 7.33 18.29
N SER A 65 12.45 6.66 18.32
CA SER A 65 12.29 5.25 18.72
C SER A 65 12.40 4.31 17.51
N THR A 66 13.61 4.22 16.94
CA THR A 66 13.97 3.34 15.81
C THR A 66 13.81 1.82 16.06
N TRP A 67 13.35 1.38 17.23
CA TRP A 67 13.23 -0.03 17.61
C TRP A 67 11.86 -0.66 17.32
N LEU A 68 10.95 0.07 16.66
CA LEU A 68 9.73 -0.48 16.07
C LEU A 68 9.92 -1.06 14.64
N SER A 69 11.12 -0.92 14.05
CA SER A 69 11.50 -1.70 12.87
C SER A 69 11.77 -3.15 13.27
N GLU A 70 11.46 -4.09 12.36
CA GLU A 70 11.42 -5.56 12.48
C GLU A 70 12.64 -6.28 13.11
N SER A 71 13.65 -5.58 13.63
CA SER A 71 14.94 -6.09 14.08
C SER A 71 14.96 -6.79 15.45
N ILE A 72 13.82 -7.07 16.09
CA ILE A 72 13.78 -7.82 17.37
C ILE A 72 13.43 -9.32 17.18
N VAL A 73 13.05 -9.74 15.98
CA VAL A 73 12.94 -11.18 15.67
C VAL A 73 14.03 -11.51 14.66
N GLY A 74 15.05 -12.26 15.11
CA GLY A 74 16.27 -12.56 14.36
C GLY A 74 16.03 -13.34 13.08
N GLU A 75 15.64 -12.66 12.01
CA GLU A 75 15.65 -13.18 10.66
C GLU A 75 16.87 -12.62 9.91
N LYS A 76 17.77 -13.52 9.53
CA LYS A 76 18.91 -13.23 8.66
C LYS A 76 18.43 -12.52 7.39
N GLU A 77 19.10 -11.43 7.01
CA GLU A 77 18.93 -10.82 5.70
C GLU A 77 19.15 -11.87 4.59
N PRO A 78 18.17 -12.13 3.71
CA PRO A 78 18.41 -13.02 2.59
C PRO A 78 19.18 -12.27 1.50
N LYS A 79 20.20 -12.96 0.99
CA LYS A 79 21.07 -12.57 -0.12
C LYS A 79 20.26 -12.17 -1.37
N THR A 80 20.85 -11.27 -2.16
CA THR A 80 20.42 -10.83 -3.49
C THR A 80 20.15 -12.03 -4.40
N GLU A 81 18.88 -12.41 -4.54
CA GLU A 81 18.40 -13.44 -5.47
C GLU A 81 17.26 -12.82 -6.29
N ASN A 82 17.35 -12.99 -7.61
CA ASN A 82 16.53 -12.34 -8.65
C ASN A 82 15.02 -12.42 -8.37
N LYS A 83 14.30 -11.31 -8.64
CA LYS A 83 12.83 -11.28 -8.68
C LYS A 83 12.31 -12.36 -9.62
N SER A 84 11.24 -13.04 -9.25
CA SER A 84 10.57 -13.99 -10.14
C SER A 84 9.74 -13.24 -11.19
N ASN A 85 9.67 -13.77 -12.41
CA ASN A 85 8.86 -13.16 -13.49
C ASN A 85 7.36 -13.45 -13.29
N LYS A 86 6.84 -12.96 -12.17
CA LYS A 86 5.47 -13.16 -11.72
C LYS A 86 4.86 -11.86 -11.23
N ILE A 87 3.58 -11.68 -11.49
CA ILE A 87 2.77 -10.56 -11.00
C ILE A 87 1.81 -11.11 -9.96
N LEU A 88 1.86 -10.58 -8.74
CA LEU A 88 0.95 -10.96 -7.66
C LEU A 88 -0.26 -10.04 -7.64
N ILE A 89 -1.46 -10.62 -7.59
CA ILE A 89 -2.72 -9.91 -7.54
C ILE A 89 -3.53 -10.39 -6.33
N PRO A 90 -3.56 -9.62 -5.24
CA PRO A 90 -4.55 -9.81 -4.18
C PRO A 90 -5.98 -9.59 -4.71
N VAL A 91 -6.86 -10.57 -4.52
CA VAL A 91 -8.24 -10.52 -5.01
C VAL A 91 -9.25 -10.70 -3.88
N ASP A 92 -10.36 -9.96 -3.97
CA ASP A 92 -11.44 -9.95 -2.98
C ASP A 92 -12.84 -9.98 -3.62
N PHE A 93 -12.89 -10.33 -4.91
CA PHE A 93 -14.11 -10.43 -5.73
C PHE A 93 -14.84 -9.10 -5.97
N SER A 94 -14.21 -7.96 -5.68
CA SER A 94 -14.72 -6.63 -6.01
C SER A 94 -14.41 -6.22 -7.44
N ASN A 95 -15.06 -5.15 -7.92
CA ASN A 95 -14.72 -4.53 -9.19
C ASN A 95 -13.29 -3.94 -9.17
N TYR A 96 -12.83 -3.46 -8.02
CA TYR A 96 -11.46 -2.95 -7.84
C TYR A 96 -10.42 -4.04 -8.11
N SER A 97 -10.59 -5.24 -7.54
CA SER A 97 -9.68 -6.35 -7.84
C SER A 97 -9.80 -6.84 -9.28
N MET A 98 -10.99 -6.77 -9.89
CA MET A 98 -11.15 -7.08 -11.32
C MET A 98 -10.44 -6.08 -12.24
N LYS A 99 -10.48 -4.78 -11.92
CA LYS A 99 -9.73 -3.74 -12.65
C LYS A 99 -8.22 -3.94 -12.52
N ALA A 100 -7.76 -4.32 -11.33
CA ALA A 100 -6.36 -4.72 -11.12
C ALA A 100 -5.98 -5.95 -11.95
N CYS A 101 -6.86 -6.96 -12.08
CA CYS A 101 -6.65 -8.10 -12.97
C CYS A 101 -6.52 -7.68 -14.44
N GLU A 102 -7.38 -6.80 -14.94
CA GLU A 102 -7.32 -6.30 -16.34
C GLU A 102 -5.94 -5.71 -16.63
N PHE A 103 -5.45 -4.86 -15.72
CA PHE A 103 -4.15 -4.22 -15.86
C PHE A 103 -2.99 -5.23 -15.80
N ALA A 104 -3.03 -6.15 -14.84
CA ALA A 104 -1.98 -7.12 -14.60
C ALA A 104 -1.87 -8.18 -15.69
N PHE A 105 -2.98 -8.65 -16.25
CA PHE A 105 -2.94 -9.60 -17.37
C PHE A 105 -2.32 -8.97 -18.62
N ASN A 106 -2.64 -7.71 -18.91
CA ASN A 106 -2.02 -6.97 -20.03
C ASN A 106 -0.52 -6.73 -19.81
N LEU A 107 -0.12 -6.39 -18.58
CA LEU A 107 1.29 -6.30 -18.23
C LEU A 107 1.99 -7.65 -18.36
N ALA A 108 1.38 -8.73 -17.86
CA ALA A 108 1.93 -10.08 -17.94
C ALA A 108 2.16 -10.54 -19.37
N LYS A 109 1.24 -10.22 -20.30
CA LYS A 109 1.42 -10.51 -21.73
C LYS A 109 2.65 -9.80 -22.29
N THR A 110 2.84 -8.53 -21.93
CA THR A 110 3.94 -7.69 -22.45
C THR A 110 5.29 -8.15 -21.91
N GLU A 111 5.36 -8.46 -20.62
CA GLU A 111 6.58 -8.87 -19.91
C GLU A 111 6.82 -10.39 -19.90
N ASN A 112 5.98 -11.15 -20.61
CA ASN A 112 5.97 -12.63 -20.62
C ASN A 112 5.99 -13.23 -19.19
N ALA A 113 5.22 -12.62 -18.28
CA ALA A 113 5.15 -12.98 -16.88
C ALA A 113 3.96 -13.91 -16.58
N GLU A 114 4.03 -14.62 -15.45
CA GLU A 114 2.92 -15.41 -14.92
C GLU A 114 2.10 -14.58 -13.92
N VAL A 115 0.77 -14.71 -13.93
CA VAL A 115 -0.10 -14.07 -12.94
C VAL A 115 -0.41 -15.02 -11.79
N ILE A 116 -0.31 -14.52 -10.55
CA ILE A 116 -0.78 -15.21 -9.36
C ILE A 116 -1.96 -14.41 -8.78
N LEU A 117 -3.16 -14.99 -8.83
CA LEU A 117 -4.34 -14.51 -8.13
C LEU A 117 -4.31 -15.06 -6.70
N LEU A 118 -4.14 -14.20 -5.70
CA LEU A 118 -4.10 -14.59 -4.29
C LEU A 118 -5.37 -14.12 -3.58
N HIS A 119 -6.19 -15.08 -3.14
CA HIS A 119 -7.28 -14.79 -2.22
C HIS A 119 -6.88 -15.22 -0.80
N VAL A 120 -7.13 -14.34 0.17
CA VAL A 120 -6.91 -14.62 1.58
C VAL A 120 -8.26 -14.63 2.28
N TYR A 121 -8.59 -15.76 2.92
CA TYR A 121 -9.78 -15.89 3.74
C TYR A 121 -9.38 -15.97 5.22
N PHE A 122 -10.27 -15.50 6.09
CA PHE A 122 -10.08 -15.58 7.52
C PHE A 122 -11.09 -16.58 8.10
N THR A 123 -10.57 -17.56 8.82
CA THR A 123 -11.34 -18.48 9.66
C THR A 123 -11.02 -18.15 11.11
N PRO A 124 -12.02 -17.77 11.94
CA PRO A 124 -11.79 -17.62 13.37
C PRO A 124 -11.54 -19.01 13.97
N ILE A 125 -10.26 -19.38 14.17
CA ILE A 125 -9.90 -20.65 14.79
C ILE A 125 -10.15 -20.58 16.31
N TYR A 126 -10.69 -21.66 16.86
CA TYR A 126 -10.85 -21.98 18.27
C TYR A 126 -9.58 -21.73 19.08
N ALA A 127 -9.64 -20.83 20.08
CA ALA A 127 -8.68 -20.81 21.17
C ALA A 127 -9.03 -21.94 22.15
N SER A 128 -8.74 -23.19 21.80
CA SER A 128 -8.83 -24.29 22.77
C SER A 128 -7.52 -24.40 23.57
N SER A 129 -7.67 -24.20 24.88
CA SER A 129 -6.78 -24.60 25.99
C SER A 129 -5.43 -23.87 26.17
N LEU A 130 -5.47 -22.71 26.82
CA LEU A 130 -4.52 -22.41 27.90
C LEU A 130 -5.26 -22.63 29.23
N PRO A 131 -4.82 -23.57 30.08
CA PRO A 131 -5.55 -23.88 31.31
C PRO A 131 -5.07 -22.97 32.44
N TYR A 132 -5.24 -21.66 32.37
CA TYR A 132 -5.12 -20.79 33.55
C TYR A 132 -5.87 -19.47 33.38
N GLY A 133 -6.92 -19.30 34.20
CA GLY A 133 -7.42 -18.00 34.66
C GLY A 133 -8.51 -17.34 33.82
N ASP A 134 -9.77 -17.46 34.27
CA ASP A 134 -10.90 -16.54 34.06
C ASP A 134 -10.89 -15.65 32.79
N VAL A 135 -10.87 -16.27 31.62
CA VAL A 135 -11.14 -15.59 30.35
C VAL A 135 -12.56 -15.92 29.90
N PHE A 136 -13.35 -14.86 29.70
CA PHE A 136 -14.68 -14.88 29.12
C PHE A 136 -14.80 -15.89 27.97
N ASN A 137 -15.67 -16.89 28.15
CA ASN A 137 -16.10 -17.83 27.11
C ASN A 137 -16.67 -17.05 25.91
N TYR A 138 -15.85 -16.78 24.89
CA TYR A 138 -16.37 -16.45 23.58
C TYR A 138 -17.05 -17.70 23.03
N GLN A 139 -18.33 -17.57 22.71
CA GLN A 139 -19.15 -18.66 22.19
C GLN A 139 -18.46 -19.31 20.98
N ILE A 140 -18.38 -20.63 21.10
CA ILE A 140 -17.90 -21.62 20.14
C ILE A 140 -18.63 -21.39 18.82
N GLY A 141 -17.92 -21.10 17.73
CA GLY A 141 -18.50 -21.22 16.39
C GLY A 141 -18.71 -22.70 16.09
N ASP A 142 -19.91 -23.12 15.71
CA ASP A 142 -20.19 -24.53 15.36
C ASP A 142 -19.27 -25.00 14.22
N GLU A 143 -18.78 -26.25 14.24
CA GLU A 143 -17.98 -26.83 13.12
C GLU A 143 -18.67 -26.66 11.75
N GLU A 144 -20.01 -26.60 11.76
CA GLU A 144 -20.86 -26.34 10.60
C GLU A 144 -20.65 -24.93 10.02
N SER A 145 -20.37 -23.94 10.86
CA SER A 145 -20.08 -22.56 10.44
C SER A 145 -18.74 -22.47 9.69
N VAL A 146 -17.72 -23.20 10.14
CA VAL A 146 -16.40 -23.24 9.49
C VAL A 146 -16.49 -23.94 8.14
N LYS A 147 -17.19 -25.09 8.07
CA LYS A 147 -17.45 -25.78 6.78
C LYS A 147 -18.18 -24.87 5.79
N THR A 148 -19.15 -24.10 6.26
CA THR A 148 -19.90 -23.14 5.43
C THR A 148 -19.00 -22.02 4.89
N ILE A 149 -18.09 -21.49 5.69
CA ILE A 149 -17.10 -20.48 5.26
C ILE A 149 -16.20 -21.04 4.16
N ILE A 150 -15.62 -22.22 4.37
CA ILE A 150 -14.72 -22.86 3.41
C ILE A 150 -15.45 -23.17 2.08
N GLN A 151 -16.66 -23.73 2.15
CA GLN A 151 -17.48 -23.98 0.97
C GLN A 151 -17.78 -22.69 0.18
N LYS A 152 -18.13 -21.61 0.88
CA LYS A 152 -18.37 -20.30 0.26
C LYS A 152 -17.12 -19.75 -0.41
N VAL A 153 -15.96 -19.83 0.25
CA VAL A 153 -14.69 -19.37 -0.29
C VAL A 153 -14.31 -20.15 -1.55
N HIS A 154 -14.49 -21.47 -1.56
CA HIS A 154 -14.29 -22.29 -2.75
C HIS A 154 -15.26 -21.92 -3.88
N SER A 155 -16.53 -21.68 -3.55
CA SER A 155 -17.53 -21.22 -4.52
C SER A 155 -17.16 -19.87 -5.14
N ASP A 156 -16.75 -18.90 -4.31
CA ASP A 156 -16.35 -17.56 -4.76
C ASP A 156 -15.06 -17.61 -5.60
N LEU A 157 -14.09 -18.47 -5.25
CA LEU A 157 -12.90 -18.70 -6.07
C LEU A 157 -13.21 -19.36 -7.41
N ASN A 158 -14.13 -20.34 -7.44
CA ASN A 158 -14.57 -20.96 -8.69
C ASN A 158 -15.27 -19.92 -9.57
N ALA A 159 -16.15 -19.09 -9.00
CA ALA A 159 -16.80 -18.01 -9.71
C ALA A 159 -15.79 -16.98 -10.26
N LEU A 160 -14.75 -16.65 -9.49
CA LEU A 160 -13.66 -15.81 -9.99
C LEU A 160 -12.93 -16.47 -11.17
N SER A 161 -12.59 -17.76 -11.05
CA SER A 161 -11.92 -18.50 -12.11
C SER A 161 -12.74 -18.52 -13.40
N GLU A 162 -14.05 -18.80 -13.31
CA GLU A 162 -14.96 -18.75 -14.46
C GLU A 162 -15.05 -17.33 -15.05
N LYS A 163 -15.20 -16.30 -14.21
CA LYS A 163 -15.21 -14.90 -14.67
C LYS A 163 -13.92 -14.50 -15.40
N ILE A 164 -12.76 -14.96 -14.92
CA ILE A 164 -11.47 -14.73 -15.60
C ILE A 164 -11.43 -15.48 -16.94
N LYS A 165 -11.88 -16.75 -16.99
CA LYS A 165 -11.96 -17.51 -18.25
C LYS A 165 -12.88 -16.85 -19.27
N GLU A 166 -14.03 -16.36 -18.83
CA GLU A 166 -14.97 -15.60 -19.67
C GLU A 166 -14.29 -14.35 -20.24
N LYS A 167 -13.57 -13.59 -19.39
CA LYS A 167 -12.80 -12.40 -19.81
C LYS A 167 -11.68 -12.73 -20.79
N VAL A 168 -11.02 -13.86 -20.64
CA VAL A 168 -10.01 -14.34 -21.59
C VAL A 168 -10.66 -14.74 -22.92
N THR A 169 -11.81 -15.42 -22.86
CA THR A 169 -12.55 -15.90 -24.04
C THR A 169 -13.17 -14.75 -24.83
N SER A 170 -13.67 -13.71 -24.15
CA SER A 170 -14.21 -12.50 -24.78
C SER A 170 -13.13 -11.61 -25.40
N GLY A 171 -11.85 -11.86 -25.09
CA GLY A 171 -10.73 -11.04 -25.51
C GLY A 171 -10.51 -9.79 -24.66
N ASP A 172 -11.27 -9.62 -23.58
CA ASP A 172 -11.03 -8.52 -22.62
C ASP A 172 -9.68 -8.70 -21.93
N PHE A 173 -9.33 -9.94 -21.57
CA PHE A 173 -8.06 -10.30 -20.95
C PHE A 173 -7.20 -11.12 -21.93
N PRO A 174 -5.89 -10.91 -21.98
CA PRO A 174 -5.02 -11.76 -22.78
C PRO A 174 -4.90 -13.17 -22.21
N ASN A 175 -4.76 -14.15 -23.10
CA ASN A 175 -4.52 -15.54 -22.74
C ASN A 175 -3.07 -15.75 -22.30
N ILE A 176 -2.84 -15.72 -20.99
CA ILE A 176 -1.53 -15.87 -20.33
C ILE A 176 -1.59 -16.94 -19.24
N LYS A 177 -0.44 -17.42 -18.79
CA LYS A 177 -0.38 -18.37 -17.67
C LYS A 177 -0.78 -17.67 -16.36
N TYR A 178 -1.78 -18.21 -15.68
CA TYR A 178 -2.16 -17.75 -14.35
C TYR A 178 -2.49 -18.90 -13.40
N SER A 179 -2.37 -18.65 -12.10
CA SER A 179 -2.78 -19.58 -11.04
C SER A 179 -3.61 -18.86 -9.98
N CYS A 180 -4.55 -19.58 -9.36
CA CYS A 180 -5.33 -19.09 -8.22
C CYS A 180 -4.83 -19.78 -6.95
N ILE A 181 -4.42 -18.98 -5.96
CA ILE A 181 -3.93 -19.44 -4.66
C ILE A 181 -4.90 -18.97 -3.59
N LEU A 182 -5.26 -19.90 -2.71
CA LEU A 182 -6.04 -19.62 -1.52
C LEU A 182 -5.13 -19.72 -0.30
N ARG A 183 -5.13 -18.70 0.56
CA ARG A 183 -4.44 -18.71 1.86
C ARG A 183 -5.41 -18.39 2.97
N GLU A 184 -5.16 -19.00 4.12
CA GLU A 184 -5.85 -18.68 5.37
C GLU A 184 -5.02 -17.69 6.17
N GLY A 185 -5.64 -16.64 6.70
CA GLY A 185 -4.99 -15.71 7.61
C GLY A 185 -5.53 -14.29 7.51
N ILE A 186 -4.70 -13.34 7.97
CA ILE A 186 -4.98 -11.90 7.86
C ILE A 186 -4.51 -11.43 6.47
N PRO A 187 -5.36 -10.81 5.63
CA PRO A 187 -5.05 -10.47 4.24
C PRO A 187 -3.72 -9.76 4.04
N GLU A 188 -3.48 -8.64 4.72
CA GLU A 188 -2.25 -7.86 4.62
C GLU A 188 -1.00 -8.69 4.97
N GLU A 189 -1.05 -9.48 6.04
CA GLU A 189 0.08 -10.30 6.49
C GLU A 189 0.37 -11.43 5.49
N GLU A 190 -0.69 -12.08 4.99
CA GLU A 190 -0.58 -13.16 4.02
C GLU A 190 -0.08 -12.67 2.66
N ILE A 191 -0.54 -11.51 2.20
CA ILE A 191 -0.05 -10.88 0.96
C ILE A 191 1.44 -10.55 1.09
N LEU A 192 1.84 -9.89 2.19
CA LEU A 192 3.22 -9.53 2.46
C LEU A 192 4.12 -10.77 2.59
N ARG A 193 3.65 -11.79 3.31
CA ARG A 193 4.35 -13.07 3.47
C ARG A 193 4.52 -13.77 2.14
N TYR A 194 3.46 -13.89 1.35
CA TYR A 194 3.51 -14.52 0.03
C TYR A 194 4.44 -13.75 -0.93
N ALA A 195 4.40 -12.42 -0.91
CA ALA A 195 5.31 -11.59 -1.70
C ALA A 195 6.78 -11.77 -1.27
N LYS A 196 7.04 -11.92 0.03
CA LYS A 196 8.39 -12.24 0.55
C LYS A 196 8.87 -13.63 0.12
N GLU A 197 7.98 -14.63 0.14
CA GLU A 197 8.26 -16.01 -0.27
C GLU A 197 8.52 -16.13 -1.78
N GLN A 198 7.64 -15.55 -2.60
CA GLN A 198 7.65 -15.75 -4.06
C GLN A 198 8.38 -14.65 -4.84
N ARG A 199 8.67 -13.52 -4.19
CA ARG A 199 9.38 -12.36 -4.77
C ARG A 199 8.85 -11.97 -6.16
N PRO A 200 7.54 -11.68 -6.30
CA PRO A 200 7.00 -11.23 -7.57
C PRO A 200 7.67 -9.93 -8.00
N MET A 201 7.64 -9.63 -9.30
CA MET A 201 8.25 -8.40 -9.81
C MET A 201 7.52 -7.15 -9.31
N VAL A 202 6.20 -7.26 -9.16
CA VAL A 202 5.25 -6.23 -8.71
C VAL A 202 4.01 -6.89 -8.11
N ILE A 203 3.41 -6.21 -7.12
CA ILE A 203 2.07 -6.49 -6.62
C ILE A 203 1.11 -5.51 -7.29
N ILE A 204 0.09 -5.99 -7.99
CA ILE A 204 -0.95 -5.14 -8.59
C ILE A 204 -2.25 -5.42 -7.85
N MET A 205 -2.84 -4.39 -7.24
CA MET A 205 -4.03 -4.58 -6.41
C MET A 205 -5.02 -3.42 -6.55
N GLY A 206 -6.28 -3.66 -6.18
CA GLY A 206 -7.27 -2.60 -6.11
C GLY A 206 -6.94 -1.60 -5.00
N THR A 207 -7.35 -0.34 -5.17
CA THR A 207 -7.24 0.66 -4.08
C THR A 207 -8.19 0.37 -2.91
N ARG A 208 -9.26 -0.41 -3.16
CA ARG A 208 -10.34 -0.71 -2.21
C ARG A 208 -10.81 -2.14 -2.35
N GLY A 209 -11.65 -2.55 -1.39
CA GLY A 209 -12.32 -3.84 -1.43
C GLY A 209 -13.85 -3.77 -1.47
N LYS A 210 -14.48 -4.95 -1.56
CA LYS A 210 -15.92 -5.18 -1.81
C LYS A 210 -16.87 -4.43 -0.86
N ASN A 211 -16.44 -4.16 0.37
CA ASN A 211 -17.27 -3.56 1.43
C ASN A 211 -17.10 -2.04 1.57
N GLN A 212 -16.30 -1.39 0.74
CA GLN A 212 -15.98 0.04 0.87
C GLN A 212 -16.72 0.87 -0.18
N LYS A 213 -17.68 1.69 0.27
CA LYS A 213 -18.49 2.59 -0.58
C LYS A 213 -18.07 4.06 -0.51
N ASP A 214 -17.23 4.42 0.44
CA ASP A 214 -16.80 5.81 0.64
C ASP A 214 -15.71 6.14 -0.38
N ILE A 215 -16.08 6.74 -1.52
CA ILE A 215 -15.28 6.95 -2.76
C ILE A 215 -13.96 7.68 -2.51
N ASP A 216 -13.74 8.25 -1.34
CA ASP A 216 -12.59 9.12 -1.09
C ASP A 216 -11.39 8.35 -0.52
N LEU A 217 -11.60 7.19 0.12
CA LEU A 217 -10.60 6.52 0.98
C LEU A 217 -9.91 5.23 0.44
N ILE A 218 -8.58 5.12 0.54
CA ILE A 218 -7.89 3.82 0.32
C ILE A 218 -8.34 2.75 1.33
N GLY A 219 -8.41 1.50 0.90
CA GLY A 219 -8.69 0.37 1.75
C GLY A 219 -7.57 0.06 2.73
N SER A 220 -7.92 -0.43 3.93
CA SER A 220 -6.95 -0.75 5.00
C SER A 220 -5.93 -1.78 4.56
N VAL A 221 -6.34 -2.83 3.84
CA VAL A 221 -5.43 -3.87 3.32
C VAL A 221 -4.43 -3.26 2.35
N THR A 222 -4.89 -2.47 1.37
CA THR A 222 -4.02 -1.81 0.40
C THR A 222 -3.05 -0.85 1.07
N ALA A 223 -3.50 -0.05 2.04
CA ALA A 223 -2.64 0.87 2.77
C ALA A 223 -1.53 0.13 3.54
N GLU A 224 -1.87 -0.96 4.22
CA GLU A 224 -0.91 -1.77 4.99
C GLU A 224 0.11 -2.48 4.08
N VAL A 225 -0.37 -3.03 2.95
CA VAL A 225 0.52 -3.64 1.94
C VAL A 225 1.46 -2.60 1.34
N ILE A 226 0.98 -1.40 1.02
CA ILE A 226 1.82 -0.30 0.53
C ILE A 226 2.88 0.11 1.56
N ASP A 227 2.50 0.23 2.84
CA ASP A 227 3.41 0.71 3.90
C ASP A 227 4.54 -0.29 4.20
N ARG A 228 4.26 -1.59 4.09
CA ARG A 228 5.18 -2.66 4.54
C ARG A 228 5.81 -3.50 3.43
N SER A 229 5.28 -3.47 2.21
CA SER A 229 5.78 -4.32 1.14
C SER A 229 7.20 -3.95 0.74
N ARG A 230 8.08 -4.96 0.65
CA ARG A 230 9.41 -4.86 0.00
C ARG A 230 9.35 -4.99 -1.51
N THR A 231 8.21 -5.41 -2.04
CA THR A 231 7.93 -5.46 -3.49
C THR A 231 7.19 -4.20 -3.91
N ALA A 232 7.46 -3.68 -5.10
CA ALA A 232 6.70 -2.55 -5.64
C ALA A 232 5.20 -2.87 -5.68
N VAL A 233 4.36 -1.92 -5.30
CA VAL A 233 2.90 -2.06 -5.26
C VAL A 233 2.29 -1.05 -6.21
N LEU A 234 1.55 -1.52 -7.20
CA LEU A 234 0.74 -0.69 -8.08
C LEU A 234 -0.73 -0.82 -7.67
N ALA A 235 -1.26 0.23 -7.06
CA ALA A 235 -2.65 0.31 -6.62
C ALA A 235 -3.52 0.95 -7.71
N ILE A 236 -4.55 0.23 -8.16
CA ILE A 236 -5.41 0.60 -9.29
C ILE A 236 -6.81 1.02 -8.78
N PRO A 237 -7.23 2.28 -8.98
CA PRO A 237 -8.63 2.71 -8.82
C PRO A 237 -9.58 2.04 -9.82
N GLU A 238 -10.84 1.80 -9.41
CA GLU A 238 -11.87 1.18 -10.27
C GLU A 238 -12.11 1.96 -11.57
N ASN A 239 -12.14 3.29 -11.48
CA ASN A 239 -12.44 4.18 -12.61
C ASN A 239 -11.19 4.62 -13.40
N THR A 240 -10.05 3.93 -13.23
CA THR A 240 -8.83 4.22 -14.03
C THR A 240 -9.20 4.24 -15.52
N PRO A 241 -8.94 5.34 -16.26
CA PRO A 241 -9.51 5.56 -17.59
C PRO A 241 -8.89 4.69 -18.69
N PHE A 242 -7.78 4.00 -18.38
CA PHE A 242 -7.08 3.07 -19.27
C PHE A 242 -7.07 1.65 -18.68
N LYS A 243 -6.67 0.69 -19.51
CA LYS A 243 -6.78 -0.75 -19.19
C LYS A 243 -5.43 -1.45 -19.13
N GLN A 244 -4.39 -0.86 -19.70
CA GLN A 244 -3.06 -1.46 -19.81
C GLN A 244 -1.97 -0.41 -19.65
N PHE A 245 -0.80 -0.84 -19.18
CA PHE A 245 0.33 0.07 -18.93
C PHE A 245 0.87 0.72 -20.22
N SER A 246 0.70 0.10 -21.38
CA SER A 246 1.12 0.69 -22.67
C SER A 246 0.32 1.93 -23.10
N GLU A 247 -0.80 2.23 -22.44
CA GLU A 247 -1.56 3.47 -22.64
C GLU A 247 -1.05 4.63 -21.78
N VAL A 248 -0.19 4.34 -20.79
CA VAL A 248 0.39 5.33 -19.87
C VAL A 248 1.39 6.19 -20.64
N LYS A 249 1.19 7.51 -20.60
CA LYS A 249 2.05 8.48 -21.30
C LYS A 249 2.84 9.34 -20.35
N ARG A 250 2.27 9.70 -19.19
CA ARG A 250 2.89 10.65 -18.24
C ARG A 250 2.90 10.09 -16.84
N ILE A 251 4.10 9.95 -16.28
CA ILE A 251 4.29 9.45 -14.92
C ILE A 251 4.86 10.57 -14.06
N ALA A 252 4.20 10.90 -12.95
CA ALA A 252 4.77 11.76 -11.93
C ALA A 252 5.61 10.91 -10.98
N PHE A 253 6.87 11.27 -10.76
CA PHE A 253 7.74 10.61 -9.79
C PHE A 253 8.12 11.61 -8.68
N ILE A 254 7.61 11.39 -7.48
CA ILE A 254 7.83 12.29 -6.34
C ILE A 254 9.21 11.99 -5.73
N THR A 255 10.11 12.98 -5.74
CA THR A 255 11.52 12.81 -5.39
C THR A 255 12.11 13.98 -4.59
N ASN A 256 12.92 13.67 -3.59
CA ASN A 256 13.83 14.58 -2.90
C ASN A 256 15.26 14.48 -3.44
N PHE A 257 15.47 13.62 -4.45
CA PHE A 257 16.75 13.34 -5.11
C PHE A 257 17.84 12.89 -4.14
N ASP A 258 17.43 12.24 -3.05
CA ASP A 258 18.35 11.52 -2.19
C ASP A 258 18.75 10.17 -2.82
N GLN A 259 19.74 9.49 -2.25
CA GLN A 259 20.27 8.24 -2.79
C GLN A 259 19.19 7.14 -2.94
N ARG A 260 18.22 7.08 -2.01
CA ARG A 260 17.15 6.07 -2.05
C ARG A 260 16.17 6.35 -3.18
N ASP A 261 15.82 7.62 -3.40
CA ASP A 261 14.99 8.02 -4.54
C ASP A 261 15.68 7.71 -5.89
N LEU A 262 17.01 7.86 -5.99
CA LEU A 262 17.75 7.48 -7.20
C LEU A 262 17.73 5.96 -7.44
N ILE A 263 17.94 5.16 -6.39
CA ILE A 263 17.84 3.69 -6.46
C ILE A 263 16.41 3.27 -6.84
N ALA A 264 15.40 3.90 -6.27
CA ALA A 264 14.00 3.64 -6.59
C ALA A 264 13.68 4.01 -8.04
N PHE A 265 14.21 5.13 -8.55
CA PHE A 265 14.04 5.53 -9.93
C PHE A 265 14.72 4.55 -10.90
N GLU A 266 15.91 4.06 -10.57
CA GLU A 266 16.58 3.04 -11.37
C GLU A 266 15.76 1.74 -11.40
N ALA A 267 15.24 1.30 -10.25
CA ALA A 267 14.37 0.13 -10.16
C ALA A 267 13.06 0.32 -10.95
N PHE A 268 12.47 1.51 -10.88
CA PHE A 268 11.33 1.92 -11.69
C PHE A 268 11.67 1.80 -13.18
N PHE A 269 12.68 2.53 -13.64
CA PHE A 269 13.04 2.58 -15.05
C PHE A 269 13.35 1.18 -15.58
N ASN A 270 14.13 0.38 -14.86
CA ASN A 270 14.46 -0.98 -15.29
C ASN A 270 13.24 -1.90 -15.41
N THR A 271 12.21 -1.69 -14.58
CA THR A 271 10.97 -2.47 -14.62
C THR A 271 10.06 -2.04 -15.77
N TRP A 272 10.06 -0.75 -16.12
CA TRP A 272 9.07 -0.18 -17.04
C TRP A 272 9.65 0.33 -18.37
N LYS A 273 10.96 0.23 -18.62
CA LYS A 273 11.62 0.71 -19.85
C LYS A 273 11.12 0.11 -21.17
N SER A 274 10.38 -1.01 -21.11
CA SER A 274 9.71 -1.61 -22.27
C SER A 274 8.59 -0.72 -22.84
N PHE A 275 8.13 0.27 -22.06
CA PHE A 275 7.03 1.17 -22.39
C PHE A 275 7.53 2.58 -22.74
N HIS A 276 6.73 3.28 -23.54
CA HIS A 276 7.01 4.66 -23.96
C HIS A 276 6.19 5.64 -23.11
N PHE A 277 6.86 6.33 -22.20
CA PHE A 277 6.27 7.37 -21.35
C PHE A 277 7.30 8.48 -21.08
N SER A 278 6.80 9.65 -20.66
CA SER A 278 7.61 10.70 -20.06
C SER A 278 7.48 10.68 -18.53
N VAL A 279 8.50 11.19 -17.85
CA VAL A 279 8.52 11.27 -16.38
C VAL A 279 8.66 12.71 -15.92
N SER A 280 7.71 13.19 -15.12
CA SER A 280 7.86 14.43 -14.38
C SER A 280 8.46 14.14 -13.00
N LEU A 281 9.70 14.55 -12.76
CA LEU A 281 10.34 14.48 -11.46
C LEU A 281 9.86 15.65 -10.61
N ILE A 282 9.01 15.35 -9.63
CA ILE A 282 8.36 16.35 -8.78
C ILE A 282 9.10 16.43 -7.45
N HIS A 283 9.73 17.58 -7.21
CA HIS A 283 10.28 17.90 -5.90
C HIS A 283 9.25 18.61 -5.02
N LEU A 284 9.09 18.11 -3.80
CA LEU A 284 8.21 18.72 -2.79
C LEU A 284 9.04 19.55 -1.83
N THR A 285 8.74 20.84 -1.70
CA THR A 285 9.49 21.74 -0.82
C THR A 285 8.61 22.62 0.06
N ASP A 286 9.04 22.83 1.32
CA ASP A 286 8.45 23.80 2.26
C ASP A 286 9.01 25.22 2.09
N SER A 287 10.05 25.42 1.27
CA SER A 287 10.68 26.73 1.07
C SER A 287 10.98 27.02 -0.40
N LYS A 288 10.83 28.29 -0.80
CA LYS A 288 11.16 28.73 -2.16
C LYS A 288 12.67 28.63 -2.49
N ASP A 289 13.52 28.62 -1.48
CA ASP A 289 14.98 28.78 -1.62
C ASP A 289 15.78 27.46 -1.57
N THR A 290 15.13 26.29 -1.52
CA THR A 290 15.83 25.00 -1.34
C THR A 290 16.48 24.47 -2.62
N TRP A 291 16.05 24.95 -3.79
CA TRP A 291 16.56 24.53 -5.11
C TRP A 291 17.13 25.68 -5.91
N ASN A 292 18.43 25.93 -5.72
CA ASN A 292 19.18 26.84 -6.57
C ASN A 292 19.44 26.19 -7.94
N GLU A 293 19.47 26.99 -9.00
CA GLU A 293 19.65 26.56 -10.41
C GLU A 293 20.81 25.57 -10.61
N ILE A 294 21.87 25.69 -9.82
CA ILE A 294 23.05 24.82 -9.84
C ILE A 294 22.71 23.35 -9.49
N LYS A 295 21.85 23.12 -8.47
CA LYS A 295 21.42 21.75 -8.11
C LYS A 295 20.53 21.15 -9.21
N LEU A 296 19.63 21.95 -9.80
CA LEU A 296 18.81 21.55 -10.96
C LEU A 296 19.68 21.18 -12.16
N ALA A 297 20.72 21.95 -12.43
CA ALA A 297 21.64 21.67 -13.53
C ALA A 297 22.33 20.30 -13.36
N GLY A 298 22.90 20.03 -12.18
CA GLY A 298 23.60 18.76 -11.93
C GLY A 298 22.69 17.53 -12.00
N ILE A 299 21.45 17.66 -11.51
CA ILE A 299 20.47 16.57 -11.58
C ILE A 299 19.95 16.36 -13.01
N LYS A 300 19.67 17.44 -13.75
CA LYS A 300 19.34 17.36 -15.19
C LYS A 300 20.44 16.66 -15.97
N GLU A 301 21.69 17.02 -15.72
CA GLU A 301 22.84 16.41 -16.38
C GLU A 301 22.97 14.92 -16.02
N TYR A 302 22.82 14.55 -14.74
CA TYR A 302 22.86 13.15 -14.30
C TYR A 302 21.80 12.30 -15.03
N PHE A 303 20.54 12.70 -14.99
CA PHE A 303 19.46 11.95 -15.61
C PHE A 303 19.55 11.92 -17.15
N HIS A 304 19.95 13.02 -17.78
CA HIS A 304 20.16 13.06 -19.23
C HIS A 304 21.26 12.08 -19.67
N LYS A 305 22.35 11.97 -18.90
CA LYS A 305 23.45 11.03 -19.17
C LYS A 305 23.04 9.57 -18.93
N GLN A 306 22.31 9.29 -17.84
CA GLN A 306 21.93 7.93 -17.47
C GLN A 306 20.74 7.38 -18.30
N TYR A 307 19.84 8.26 -18.75
CA TYR A 307 18.58 7.88 -19.42
C TYR A 307 18.36 8.70 -20.72
N PRO A 308 19.26 8.62 -21.72
CA PRO A 308 19.24 9.50 -22.89
C PRO A 308 18.01 9.37 -23.79
N GLY A 309 17.23 8.28 -23.67
CA GLY A 309 16.00 8.05 -24.41
C GLY A 309 14.71 8.35 -23.63
N LEU A 310 14.81 8.77 -22.37
CA LEU A 310 13.66 9.06 -21.53
C LEU A 310 13.38 10.57 -21.51
N GLU A 311 12.17 10.97 -21.87
CA GLU A 311 11.73 12.36 -21.71
C GLU A 311 11.47 12.64 -20.22
N ILE A 312 12.23 13.58 -19.65
CA ILE A 312 12.17 13.91 -18.23
C ILE A 312 11.91 15.41 -18.04
N HIS A 313 10.83 15.72 -17.32
CA HIS A 313 10.51 17.07 -16.87
C HIS A 313 10.89 17.22 -15.38
N TYR A 314 11.14 18.45 -14.95
CA TYR A 314 11.57 18.75 -13.58
C TYR A 314 10.68 19.85 -13.03
N ASP A 315 9.90 19.53 -12.01
CA ASP A 315 8.94 20.42 -11.41
C ASP A 315 9.16 20.54 -9.90
N VAL A 316 8.87 21.72 -9.36
CA VAL A 316 8.92 21.99 -7.92
C VAL A 316 7.52 22.39 -7.47
N VAL A 317 6.97 21.65 -6.51
CA VAL A 317 5.64 21.89 -5.94
C VAL A 317 5.79 22.27 -4.46
N MET A 318 5.14 23.37 -4.06
CA MET A 318 5.17 23.87 -2.68
C MET A 318 4.33 22.97 -1.75
N ASN A 319 4.87 22.67 -0.57
CA ASN A 319 4.34 21.68 0.38
C ASN A 319 3.24 22.25 1.30
N ASP A 320 3.14 23.58 1.43
CA ASP A 320 2.12 24.30 2.22
C ASP A 320 0.68 24.01 1.76
N ASN A 321 0.51 23.49 0.53
CA ASN A 321 -0.73 22.92 0.02
C ASN A 321 -0.52 21.60 -0.72
N LEU A 322 0.42 20.75 -0.27
CA LEU A 322 0.84 19.52 -0.95
C LEU A 322 -0.27 18.74 -1.64
N LEU A 323 -1.38 18.50 -0.92
CA LEU A 323 -2.50 17.70 -1.41
C LEU A 323 -3.28 18.40 -2.53
N LYS A 324 -3.53 19.71 -2.41
CA LYS A 324 -4.22 20.51 -3.43
C LYS A 324 -3.30 20.81 -4.61
N GLY A 325 -2.04 21.11 -4.35
CA GLY A 325 -1.02 21.36 -5.36
C GLY A 325 -0.77 20.12 -6.21
N LEU A 326 -0.70 18.94 -5.59
CA LEU A 326 -0.52 17.68 -6.30
C LEU A 326 -1.75 17.33 -7.13
N ASP A 327 -2.97 17.43 -6.60
CA ASP A 327 -4.21 17.16 -7.36
C ASP A 327 -4.35 18.10 -8.57
N GLN A 328 -4.11 19.40 -8.37
CA GLN A 328 -4.11 20.38 -9.46
C GLN A 328 -3.02 20.05 -10.49
N TYR A 329 -1.81 19.72 -10.04
CA TYR A 329 -0.71 19.32 -10.92
C TYR A 329 -1.06 18.07 -11.74
N ILE A 330 -1.67 17.05 -11.13
CA ILE A 330 -2.10 15.81 -11.80
C ILE A 330 -3.08 16.15 -12.93
N LYS A 331 -4.07 17.02 -12.66
CA LYS A 331 -5.08 17.44 -13.63
C LYS A 331 -4.48 18.27 -14.76
N ASP A 332 -3.70 19.29 -14.42
CA ASP A 332 -3.13 20.24 -15.39
C ASP A 332 -2.12 19.56 -16.32
N ASN A 333 -1.34 18.63 -15.78
CA ASN A 333 -0.30 17.92 -16.54
C ASN A 333 -0.79 16.56 -17.07
N GLN A 334 -2.05 16.19 -16.84
CA GLN A 334 -2.65 14.92 -17.27
C GLN A 334 -1.77 13.72 -16.89
N ILE A 335 -1.44 13.62 -15.60
CA ILE A 335 -0.62 12.54 -15.07
C ILE A 335 -1.45 11.25 -15.03
N ASP A 336 -0.92 10.19 -15.64
CA ASP A 336 -1.58 8.88 -15.73
C ASP A 336 -1.24 8.00 -14.52
N ILE A 337 -0.02 8.11 -13.97
CA ILE A 337 0.43 7.36 -12.79
C ILE A 337 1.25 8.25 -11.86
N ILE A 338 0.99 8.15 -10.57
CA ILE A 338 1.82 8.78 -9.52
C ILE A 338 2.75 7.71 -8.95
N THR A 339 4.04 8.02 -8.87
CA THR A 339 5.08 7.14 -8.33
C THR A 339 5.75 7.78 -7.13
N LEU A 340 5.94 7.01 -6.05
CA LEU A 340 6.67 7.45 -4.87
C LEU A 340 7.38 6.31 -4.13
N THR A 341 8.30 6.68 -3.25
CA THR A 341 9.13 5.77 -2.45
C THR A 341 8.55 5.49 -1.07
N SER A 342 8.50 4.21 -0.68
CA SER A 342 7.90 3.66 0.57
C SER A 342 8.38 4.35 1.86
N TYR A 343 9.66 4.75 1.93
CA TYR A 343 10.26 5.36 3.13
C TYR A 343 9.78 6.78 3.40
N LYS A 344 9.05 7.40 2.46
CA LYS A 344 8.37 8.68 2.67
C LYS A 344 7.14 8.51 3.56
N ARG A 345 7.30 7.83 4.70
CA ARG A 345 6.28 7.57 5.72
C ARG A 345 5.58 8.84 6.17
N ASN A 346 6.27 9.97 6.20
CA ASN A 346 5.64 11.26 6.52
C ASN A 346 4.70 11.73 5.40
N ILE A 347 5.06 11.50 4.14
CA ILE A 347 4.16 11.76 3.01
C ILE A 347 3.03 10.74 3.07
N PHE A 348 3.28 9.42 3.15
CA PHE A 348 2.20 8.42 3.26
C PHE A 348 1.28 8.61 4.46
N ALA A 349 1.80 8.89 5.64
CA ALA A 349 1.00 9.26 6.80
C ALA A 349 0.19 10.53 6.48
N ARG A 350 0.77 11.54 5.84
CA ARG A 350 0.04 12.73 5.36
C ARG A 350 -0.85 12.51 4.13
N LEU A 351 -0.76 11.36 3.44
CA LEU A 351 -1.60 10.92 2.30
C LEU A 351 -2.67 9.90 2.71
N PHE A 352 -2.53 9.27 3.88
CA PHE A 352 -3.42 8.22 4.38
C PHE A 352 -3.93 8.44 5.82
N ASN A 353 -3.52 9.53 6.51
CA ASN A 353 -4.09 9.97 7.80
C ASN A 353 -5.61 10.23 7.69
N PRO A 354 -6.42 9.66 8.61
CA PRO A 354 -7.87 9.73 8.55
C PRO A 354 -8.52 11.12 8.48
N SER A 355 -7.86 12.18 8.95
CA SER A 355 -8.50 13.50 9.11
C SER A 355 -8.37 14.43 7.91
N ILE A 356 -7.29 14.34 7.12
CA ILE A 356 -6.95 15.32 6.06
C ILE A 356 -6.55 14.63 4.75
N ALA A 357 -5.86 13.51 4.87
CA ALA A 357 -5.08 12.90 3.82
C ALA A 357 -5.88 11.92 2.96
N ARG A 358 -6.77 11.22 3.67
CA ARG A 358 -7.67 10.20 3.17
C ARG A 358 -8.55 10.66 2.00
N LYS A 359 -8.66 11.96 1.72
CA LYS A 359 -9.64 12.49 0.75
C LYS A 359 -9.13 12.73 -0.66
N MET A 360 -7.87 13.11 -0.90
CA MET A 360 -7.57 13.85 -2.15
C MET A 360 -6.75 13.14 -3.24
N ILE A 361 -5.73 12.33 -2.91
CA ILE A 361 -4.97 11.67 -3.99
C ILE A 361 -5.86 10.72 -4.82
N PHE A 362 -6.89 10.15 -4.20
CA PHE A 362 -7.74 9.14 -4.84
C PHE A 362 -9.08 9.67 -5.35
N HIS A 363 -9.34 10.98 -5.27
CA HIS A 363 -10.37 11.59 -6.12
C HIS A 363 -9.97 11.58 -7.59
N SER A 364 -8.71 11.29 -7.91
CA SER A 364 -8.14 11.47 -9.24
C SER A 364 -8.22 10.24 -10.13
N ASP A 365 -8.89 9.13 -9.76
CA ASP A 365 -8.91 7.88 -10.55
C ASP A 365 -7.53 7.42 -11.09
N THR A 366 -6.45 7.94 -10.49
CA THR A 366 -5.07 7.83 -10.98
C THR A 366 -4.36 6.73 -10.20
N PRO A 367 -3.82 5.70 -10.87
CA PRO A 367 -3.01 4.68 -10.24
C PRO A 367 -1.83 5.22 -9.41
N LEU A 368 -1.55 4.52 -8.31
CA LEU A 368 -0.43 4.82 -7.42
C LEU A 368 0.60 3.68 -7.45
N LEU A 369 1.80 3.98 -7.92
CA LEU A 369 2.95 3.08 -7.85
C LEU A 369 3.82 3.43 -6.64
N VAL A 370 3.97 2.50 -5.73
CA VAL A 370 4.88 2.63 -4.58
C VAL A 370 6.04 1.68 -4.73
N ILE A 371 7.25 2.24 -4.68
CA ILE A 371 8.50 1.51 -4.86
C ILE A 371 9.23 1.49 -3.52
N ASN A 372 9.70 0.31 -3.14
CA ASN A 372 10.57 0.17 -1.97
C ASN A 372 12.04 0.19 -2.43
N SER A 373 12.88 0.89 -1.67
CA SER A 373 14.30 1.13 -1.95
C SER A 373 15.13 0.97 -0.69
#